data_AF-A0A7X0D4G9-F1
#
_entry.id   AF-A0A7X0D4G9-F1
#
_cell.length_a   1.000
_cell.length_b   1.000
_cell.length_c   1.000
_cell.angle_alpha   90.00
_cell.angle_beta   90.00
_cell.angle_gamma   90.00
#
_symmetry.space_group_name_H-M   'P 1'
#
loop_
_entity.id
_entity.type
_entity.pdbx_description
1 polymer ?
#
loop_
_entity_poly.entity_id
_entity_poly.type
_entity_poly.pdbx_seq_one_letter_code
_entity_poly.pdbx_strand_id
1 'polypeptide(L)'
;MSATQYATPDVSTTVVQVIKGGEPDEDGVSLAGLRSPLKPTLNARHCACRCAPMPYSLWEALERYDLYSEETDLWVRTVSPYDTTPLPDGATVIGTWTVSCLVS
;
A
#
# COMPACT_ATOMS: atom_id res chain seq x y z
N MET A 1 34.66 -31.08 2.68
CA MET A 1 33.72 -30.41 1.76
C MET A 1 32.70 -29.68 2.63
N SER A 2 32.80 -28.35 2.76
CA SER A 2 31.79 -27.57 3.49
C SER A 2 30.64 -27.25 2.55
N ALA A 3 29.43 -27.65 2.91
CA ALA A 3 28.22 -27.21 2.24
C ALA A 3 27.90 -25.79 2.75
N THR A 4 27.85 -24.82 1.84
CA THR A 4 27.29 -23.50 2.15
C THR A 4 25.79 -23.68 2.37
N GLN A 5 25.35 -23.65 3.63
CA GLN A 5 23.92 -23.52 3.95
C GLN A 5 23.49 -22.11 3.53
N TYR A 6 22.73 -22.02 2.44
CA TYR A 6 21.99 -20.80 2.13
C TYR A 6 20.84 -20.71 3.13
N ALA A 7 20.78 -19.61 3.90
CA ALA A 7 19.62 -19.31 4.72
C ALA A 7 18.40 -19.24 3.80
N THR A 8 17.33 -19.95 4.16
CA THR A 8 16.04 -19.79 3.48
C THR A 8 15.52 -18.40 3.85
N PRO A 9 15.30 -17.50 2.89
CA PRO A 9 14.78 -16.18 3.19
C PRO A 9 13.37 -16.31 3.75
N ASP A 10 13.07 -15.55 4.80
CA ASP A 10 11.72 -15.45 5.32
C ASP A 10 10.83 -14.71 4.30
N VAL A 11 9.57 -15.11 4.18
CA VAL A 11 8.60 -14.48 3.29
C VAL A 11 7.54 -13.78 4.12
N SER A 12 7.46 -12.45 4.04
CA SER A 12 6.35 -11.70 4.62
C SER A 12 5.26 -11.50 3.57
N THR A 13 4.02 -11.82 3.91
CA THR A 13 2.86 -11.52 3.06
C THR A 13 1.98 -10.49 3.73
N THR A 14 1.52 -9.52 2.94
CA THR A 14 0.70 -8.40 3.38
C THR A 14 -0.40 -8.15 2.36
N VAL A 15 -1.57 -7.74 2.83
CA VAL A 15 -2.70 -7.37 1.98
C VAL A 15 -2.78 -5.85 1.93
N VAL A 16 -2.81 -5.31 0.72
CA VAL A 16 -3.04 -3.89 0.48
C VAL A 16 -4.45 -3.72 -0.07
N GLN A 17 -5.21 -2.84 0.56
CA GLN A 17 -6.58 -2.52 0.20
C GLN A 17 -6.68 -1.05 -0.21
N VAL A 18 -7.46 -0.77 -1.24
CA VAL A 18 -7.95 0.58 -1.53
C VAL A 18 -9.37 0.67 -1.00
N ILE A 19 -9.60 1.66 -0.16
CA ILE A 19 -10.84 1.85 0.57
C ILE A 19 -11.44 3.20 0.18
N LYS A 20 -12.76 3.23 0.07
CA LYS A 20 -13.57 4.41 -0.19
C LYS A 20 -14.44 4.75 1.00
N GLY A 21 -14.46 6.03 1.39
CA GLY A 21 -15.26 6.52 2.50
C GLY A 21 -14.72 6.09 3.87
N GLY A 22 -15.38 6.56 4.92
CA GLY A 22 -14.89 6.44 6.30
C GLY A 22 -13.59 7.21 6.54
N GLU A 23 -13.19 7.31 7.80
CA GLU A 23 -11.88 7.84 8.17
C GLU A 23 -10.84 6.72 8.14
N PRO A 24 -9.59 6.97 7.68
CA PRO A 24 -8.51 6.01 7.78
C PRO A 24 -8.29 5.54 9.22
N ASP A 25 -8.14 4.23 9.41
CA ASP A 25 -7.75 3.65 10.70
C ASP A 25 -6.22 3.68 10.90
N GLU A 26 -5.73 3.01 11.96
CA GLU A 26 -4.30 2.98 12.30
C GLU A 26 -3.42 2.30 11.23
N ASP A 27 -4.00 1.43 10.41
CA ASP A 27 -3.34 0.75 9.28
C ASP A 27 -3.57 1.47 7.95
N GLY A 28 -4.31 2.58 8.00
CA GLY A 28 -4.75 3.38 6.88
C GLY A 28 -3.91 4.62 6.63
N VAL A 29 -3.74 4.97 5.36
CA VAL A 29 -3.11 6.23 4.96
C VAL A 29 -3.84 6.85 3.79
N SER A 30 -4.20 8.13 3.95
CA SER A 30 -4.67 8.94 2.82
C SER A 30 -3.47 9.37 1.97
N LEU A 31 -3.63 9.28 0.65
CA LEU A 31 -2.63 9.76 -0.31
C LEU A 31 -3.03 11.10 -0.94
N ALA A 32 -4.09 11.74 -0.43
CA ALA A 32 -4.58 13.03 -0.88
C ALA A 32 -3.48 14.11 -0.85
N GLY A 33 -3.33 14.86 -1.94
CA GLY A 33 -2.31 15.90 -2.08
C GLY A 33 -0.87 15.38 -2.25
N LEU A 34 -0.65 14.06 -2.19
CA LEU A 34 0.64 13.44 -2.52
C LEU A 34 0.79 13.26 -4.03
N ARG A 35 2.02 13.00 -4.47
CA ARG A 35 2.34 12.75 -5.88
C ARG A 35 2.54 11.27 -6.12
N SER A 36 1.99 10.80 -7.24
CA SER A 36 2.29 9.48 -7.79
C SER A 36 3.80 9.25 -7.87
N PRO A 37 4.30 8.08 -7.43
CA PRO A 37 5.70 7.69 -7.63
C PRO A 37 6.08 7.47 -9.08
N LEU A 38 5.08 7.29 -9.96
CA LEU A 38 5.25 6.99 -11.38
C LEU A 38 5.24 8.25 -12.26
N LYS A 39 4.83 9.40 -11.70
CA LYS A 39 4.80 10.67 -12.44
C LYS A 39 6.11 11.44 -12.24
N PRO A 40 6.76 11.90 -13.32
CA PRO A 40 7.97 12.69 -13.20
C PRO A 40 7.70 13.99 -12.43
N THR A 41 8.47 14.24 -11.37
CA THR A 41 8.36 15.43 -10.54
C THR A 41 9.75 15.95 -10.17
N LEU A 42 9.96 17.26 -10.31
CA LEU A 42 11.18 17.94 -9.83
C LEU A 42 11.22 18.08 -8.31
N ASN A 43 10.10 17.81 -7.62
CA ASN A 43 10.00 17.87 -6.17
C ASN A 43 9.54 16.52 -5.61
N ALA A 44 10.50 15.73 -5.12
CA ALA A 44 10.27 14.40 -4.55
C ALA A 44 9.78 14.43 -3.09
N ARG A 45 9.72 15.60 -2.44
CA ARG A 45 9.37 15.70 -1.01
C ARG A 45 7.95 15.21 -0.71
N HIS A 46 7.05 15.25 -1.69
CA HIS A 46 5.64 14.86 -1.56
C HIS A 46 5.29 13.56 -2.31
N CYS A 47 6.25 12.67 -2.54
CA CYS A 47 5.96 11.37 -3.17
C CYS A 47 5.16 10.46 -2.23
N ALA A 48 4.07 9.84 -2.72
CA ALA A 48 3.30 8.83 -2.01
C ALA A 48 4.14 7.60 -1.61
N CYS A 49 5.23 7.33 -2.34
CA CYS A 49 6.19 6.28 -2.03
C CYS A 49 6.87 6.43 -0.67
N ARG A 50 6.78 7.61 -0.03
CA ARG A 50 7.29 7.82 1.33
C ARG A 50 6.35 7.31 2.42
N CYS A 51 5.07 7.10 2.09
CA CYS A 51 4.04 6.65 3.03
C CYS A 51 3.98 5.13 3.15
N ALA A 52 4.21 4.42 2.05
CA ALA A 52 4.18 2.96 2.05
C ALA A 52 5.21 2.37 1.05
N PRO A 53 6.09 1.44 1.48
CA PRO A 53 6.95 0.72 0.56
C PRO A 53 6.13 -0.35 -0.18
N MET A 54 5.70 -0.04 -1.40
CA MET A 54 4.92 -0.94 -2.25
C MET A 54 5.68 -1.34 -3.53
N PRO A 55 5.47 -2.55 -4.06
CA PRO A 55 6.02 -2.95 -5.35
C PRO A 55 5.59 -2.00 -6.47
N TYR A 56 6.46 -1.83 -7.48
CA TYR A 56 6.21 -0.97 -8.63
C TYR A 56 4.88 -1.29 -9.35
N SER A 57 4.59 -2.58 -9.57
CA SER A 57 3.35 -3.02 -10.22
C SER A 57 2.08 -2.68 -9.42
N LEU A 58 2.20 -2.58 -8.09
CA LEU A 58 1.08 -2.15 -7.25
C LEU A 58 0.84 -0.65 -7.44
N TRP A 59 1.88 0.18 -7.50
CA TRP A 59 1.74 1.60 -7.84
C TRP A 59 1.04 1.79 -9.19
N GLU A 60 1.39 1.01 -10.21
CA GLU A 60 0.72 1.06 -11.52
C GLU A 60 -0.77 0.69 -11.42
N ALA A 61 -1.11 -0.28 -10.58
CA ALA A 61 -2.51 -0.62 -10.34
C ALA A 61 -3.27 0.52 -9.65
N LEU A 62 -2.63 1.20 -8.71
CA LEU A 62 -3.20 2.33 -7.95
C LEU A 62 -3.46 3.56 -8.82
N GLU A 63 -2.70 3.77 -9.91
CA GLU A 63 -2.93 4.90 -10.85
C GLU A 63 -4.30 4.89 -11.52
N ARG A 64 -5.03 3.78 -11.47
CA ARG A 64 -6.41 3.69 -11.98
C ARG A 64 -7.43 4.39 -11.07
N TYR A 65 -7.03 4.75 -9.85
CA TYR A 65 -7.87 5.40 -8.86
C TYR A 65 -7.43 6.85 -8.66
N ASP A 66 -8.36 7.73 -8.29
CA ASP A 66 -8.05 9.13 -7.98
C ASP A 66 -7.54 9.30 -6.54
N LEU A 67 -6.46 8.60 -6.19
CA LEU A 67 -5.91 8.54 -4.83
C LEU A 67 -5.16 9.81 -4.39
N TYR A 68 -4.82 10.67 -5.35
CA TYR A 68 -3.90 11.80 -5.12
C TYR A 68 -4.61 13.15 -5.11
N SER A 69 -5.87 13.22 -5.56
CA SER A 69 -6.67 14.45 -5.50
C SER A 69 -6.84 14.91 -4.05
N GLU A 70 -6.81 16.21 -3.81
CA GLU A 70 -6.99 16.78 -2.47
C GLU A 70 -8.38 16.50 -1.89
N GLU A 71 -9.37 16.29 -2.75
CA GLU A 71 -10.77 16.03 -2.38
C GLU A 71 -11.14 14.54 -2.44
N THR A 72 -10.16 13.65 -2.59
CA THR A 72 -10.43 12.21 -2.68
C THR A 72 -10.95 11.65 -1.36
N ASP A 73 -11.94 10.76 -1.45
CA ASP A 73 -12.43 9.96 -0.33
C ASP A 73 -11.78 8.57 -0.29
N LEU A 74 -10.68 8.41 -1.02
CA LEU A 74 -9.94 7.16 -1.13
C LEU A 74 -8.69 7.16 -0.25
N TRP A 75 -8.45 6.02 0.38
CA TRP A 75 -7.25 5.78 1.17
C TRP A 75 -6.78 4.34 1.02
N VAL A 76 -5.52 4.10 1.40
CA VAL A 76 -4.88 2.78 1.28
C VAL A 76 -4.71 2.20 2.68
N ARG A 77 -5.06 0.92 2.85
CA ARG A 77 -4.90 0.18 4.10
C ARG A 77 -3.99 -1.02 3.89
N THR A 78 -3.08 -1.25 4.83
CA THR A 78 -2.11 -2.34 4.75
C THR A 78 -2.27 -3.26 5.95
N VAL A 79 -2.72 -4.50 5.73
CA VAL A 79 -3.06 -5.43 6.82
C VAL A 79 -2.40 -6.79 6.67
N SER A 80 -2.32 -7.53 7.77
CA SER A 80 -1.96 -8.95 7.73
C SER A 80 -3.01 -9.75 6.96
N PRO A 81 -2.63 -10.82 6.23
CA PRO A 81 -3.59 -11.74 5.58
C PRO A 81 -4.57 -12.40 6.56
N TYR A 82 -4.24 -12.41 7.84
CA TYR A 82 -5.05 -12.98 8.92
C TYR A 82 -5.80 -11.92 9.73
N ASP A 83 -5.66 -10.63 9.38
CA ASP A 83 -6.38 -9.57 10.06
C ASP A 83 -7.89 -9.69 9.79
N THR A 84 -8.66 -9.69 10.87
CA THR A 84 -10.13 -9.74 10.84
C THR A 84 -10.74 -8.44 11.36
N THR A 85 -9.94 -7.39 11.57
CA THR A 85 -10.41 -6.09 12.04
C THR A 85 -11.39 -5.51 11.02
N PRO A 86 -12.63 -5.19 11.44
CA PRO A 86 -13.64 -4.68 10.52
C PRO A 86 -13.23 -3.33 9.95
N LEU A 87 -13.78 -2.99 8.79
CA LEU A 87 -13.60 -1.65 8.22
C LEU A 87 -14.27 -0.60 9.11
N PRO A 88 -13.75 0.64 9.13
CA PRO A 88 -14.43 1.77 9.76
C PRO A 88 -15.83 1.99 9.20
N ASP A 89 -16.69 2.63 9.99
CA ASP A 89 -18.06 2.93 9.56
C ASP A 89 -18.08 3.78 8.28
N GLY A 90 -18.92 3.38 7.33
CA GLY A 90 -19.04 4.04 6.02
C GLY A 90 -17.92 3.75 5.03
N ALA A 91 -16.92 2.93 5.40
CA ALA A 91 -15.84 2.54 4.52
C ALA A 91 -16.20 1.29 3.69
N THR A 92 -15.67 1.21 2.46
CA THR A 92 -15.84 0.05 1.57
C THR A 92 -14.56 -0.23 0.79
N VAL A 93 -14.14 -1.49 0.74
CA VAL A 93 -13.00 -1.92 -0.08
C VAL A 93 -13.40 -1.95 -1.55
N ILE A 94 -12.62 -1.26 -2.40
CA ILE A 94 -12.83 -1.18 -3.85
C ILE A 94 -11.68 -1.81 -4.66
N GLY A 95 -10.62 -2.26 -3.98
CA GLY A 95 -9.51 -2.99 -4.58
C GLY A 95 -8.67 -3.68 -3.53
N THR A 96 -8.16 -4.87 -3.85
CA THR A 96 -7.35 -5.68 -2.93
C THR A 96 -6.21 -6.35 -3.69
N TRP A 97 -5.01 -6.31 -3.12
CA TRP A 97 -3.82 -6.98 -3.63
C TRP A 97 -3.08 -7.68 -2.51
N THR A 98 -2.59 -8.88 -2.79
CA THR A 98 -1.69 -9.61 -1.90
C THR A 98 -0.26 -9.37 -2.38
N VAL A 99 0.58 -8.87 -1.49
CA VAL A 99 2.00 -8.61 -1.74
C VAL A 99 2.83 -9.54 -0.87
N SER A 100 3.75 -10.27 -1.48
CA SER A 100 4.73 -11.11 -0.77
C SER A 100 6.13 -10.58 -1.04
N CYS A 101 6.88 -10.33 0.03
CA CYS A 101 8.25 -9.82 0.00
C CYS A 101 9.19 -10.82 0.67
N LEU A 102 10.40 -10.94 0.13
CA LEU A 102 11.50 -11.63 0.81
C LEU A 102 12.05 -10.71 1.89
N VAL A 103 12.08 -11.19 3.13
CA VAL A 103 12.69 -10.51 4.26
C VAL A 103 14.11 -11.06 4.40
N SER A 104 15.10 -10.17 4.36
CA SER A 104 16.53 -10.49 4.42
C SER A 104 17.06 -10.43 5.84
#